data_AF-A0A9D7X9K3-F1
#
_entry.id   AF-A0A9D7X9K3-F1
#
_cell.length_a   1.000
_cell.length_b   1.000
_cell.length_c   1.000
_cell.angle_alpha   90.00
_cell.angle_beta   90.00
_cell.angle_gamma   90.00
#
_symmetry.space_group_name_H-M   'P 1'
#
loop_
_entity.id
_entity.type
_entity.pdbx_description
1 polymer ?
#
loop_
_entity_poly.entity_id
_entity_poly.type
_entity_poly.pdbx_seq_one_letter_code
_entity_poly.pdbx_strand_id
1 'polypeptide(L)'
;MRAERIKNIVLVEDFVGSGDRIKGFWKHMVSKSIKSWASFGWTKIWLICYARLEKGFAAVSRVVPITKERMISVLPSQDKQLTLTPAMNAVAETYGRRVRGKFWAGYSGGGSTLIFQHGCPNNTPVILWANGGGFRAIFPGKGIPPGLQGYFGSLNSIATAEVLWTFRQYKLALSLLEDARLSKASAIQFRLLVALGLASSYGHWDDNKLSAQLMIPAHDVVVLRLQAYDLGAVNKQDHRLTPFATDLLSKLRTPRFAASNAKQHLLATVEGL
;
A
#
# COMPACT_ATOMS: atom_id res chain seq x y z
N MET A 1 27.87 -10.72 3.73
CA MET A 1 28.19 -9.31 4.09
C MET A 1 29.68 -9.03 4.32
N ARG A 2 30.38 -9.65 5.29
CA ARG A 2 31.84 -9.42 5.48
C ARG A 2 32.67 -9.92 4.29
N ALA A 3 32.40 -11.13 3.82
CA ALA A 3 33.01 -11.69 2.62
C ALA A 3 32.80 -10.79 1.39
N GLU A 4 31.59 -10.22 1.26
CA GLU A 4 31.22 -9.31 0.18
C GLU A 4 31.57 -7.84 0.43
N ARG A 5 32.21 -7.54 1.57
CA ARG A 5 32.69 -6.19 1.94
C ARG A 5 31.63 -5.09 1.79
N ILE A 6 30.37 -5.37 2.14
CA ILE A 6 29.25 -4.43 1.95
C ILE A 6 29.53 -3.10 2.69
N LYS A 7 29.73 -2.03 1.92
CA LYS A 7 30.06 -0.70 2.42
C LYS A 7 28.85 0.21 2.64
N ASN A 8 27.72 -0.10 2.02
CA ASN A 8 26.52 0.73 2.10
C ASN A 8 25.30 -0.16 2.33
N ILE A 9 24.46 0.25 3.28
CA ILE A 9 23.12 -0.29 3.47
C ILE A 9 22.15 0.85 3.24
N VAL A 10 21.17 0.62 2.36
CA VAL A 10 20.17 1.62 1.98
C VAL A 10 18.83 1.22 2.60
N LEU A 11 18.28 2.12 3.41
CA LEU A 11 16.91 2.06 3.89
C LEU A 11 16.03 2.84 2.92
N VAL A 12 14.92 2.25 2.48
CA VAL A 12 13.99 2.87 1.53
C VAL A 12 12.62 2.98 2.19
N GLU A 13 12.04 4.18 2.19
CA GLU A 13 10.70 4.45 2.75
C GLU A 13 9.97 5.48 1.89
N ASP A 14 8.64 5.40 1.80
CA ASP A 14 7.88 6.41 1.06
C ASP A 14 7.90 7.76 1.79
N PHE A 15 7.72 7.74 3.12
CA PHE A 15 7.62 8.97 3.91
C PHE A 15 8.17 8.86 5.32
N VAL A 16 9.06 9.79 5.66
CA VAL A 16 9.59 9.94 7.02
C VAL A 16 8.83 11.04 7.76
N GLY A 17 7.70 10.67 8.37
CA GLY A 17 6.88 11.53 9.23
C GLY A 17 7.46 11.75 10.63
N SER A 18 7.17 10.85 11.58
CA SER A 18 7.76 10.86 12.94
C SER A 18 9.09 10.11 13.04
N GLY A 19 9.39 9.26 12.05
CA GLY A 19 10.54 8.35 12.06
C GLY A 19 10.37 7.09 12.90
N ASP A 20 9.21 6.86 13.53
CA ASP A 20 9.01 5.71 14.44
C ASP A 20 9.18 4.35 13.77
N ARG A 21 8.70 4.20 12.53
CA ARG A 21 8.85 2.95 11.77
C ARG A 21 10.33 2.58 11.57
N ILE A 22 11.14 3.53 11.13
CA ILE A 22 12.59 3.35 10.92
C ILE A 22 13.29 3.08 12.25
N LYS A 23 12.97 3.84 13.30
CA LYS A 23 13.54 3.62 14.64
C LYS A 23 13.19 2.23 15.17
N GLY A 24 11.95 1.79 14.99
CA GLY A 24 11.48 0.47 15.39
C GLY A 24 12.18 -0.64 14.61
N PHE A 25 12.25 -0.52 13.28
CA PHE A 25 13.00 -1.44 12.42
C PHE A 25 14.46 -1.54 12.84
N TRP A 26 15.13 -0.41 13.02
CA TRP A 26 16.52 -0.38 13.46
C TRP A 26 16.70 -1.05 14.81
N LYS A 27 15.84 -0.74 15.79
CA LYS A 27 15.95 -1.30 17.14
C LYS A 27 15.70 -2.81 17.15
N HIS A 28 14.63 -3.28 16.51
CA HIS A 28 14.12 -4.64 16.72
C HIS A 28 14.50 -5.62 15.61
N MET A 29 14.67 -5.17 14.36
CA MET A 29 14.90 -6.07 13.22
C MET A 29 16.36 -6.08 12.76
N VAL A 30 17.09 -4.98 12.91
CA VAL A 30 18.50 -4.93 12.49
C VAL A 30 19.38 -5.66 13.50
N SER A 31 20.20 -6.59 13.00
CA SER A 31 21.07 -7.43 13.83
C SER A 31 22.15 -6.62 14.56
N LYS A 32 22.62 -7.15 15.70
CA LYS A 32 23.70 -6.55 16.50
C LYS A 32 24.98 -6.35 15.67
N SER A 33 25.29 -7.26 14.76
CA SER A 33 26.47 -7.18 13.89
C SER A 33 26.41 -6.00 12.92
N ILE A 34 25.26 -5.76 12.28
CA ILE A 34 25.07 -4.62 11.37
C ILE A 34 25.20 -3.30 12.14
N LYS A 35 24.57 -3.22 13.32
CA LYS A 35 24.67 -2.05 14.20
C LYS A 35 26.12 -1.76 14.58
N SER A 36 26.85 -2.80 15.00
CA SER A 36 28.28 -2.68 15.33
C SER A 36 29.11 -2.17 14.15
N TRP A 37 28.92 -2.72 12.95
CA TRP A 37 29.67 -2.28 11.77
C TRP A 37 29.36 -0.83 11.37
N ALA A 38 28.09 -0.42 11.52
CA ALA A 38 27.70 0.96 11.29
C ALA A 38 28.33 1.91 12.32
N SER A 39 28.38 1.51 13.59
CA SER A 39 29.03 2.28 14.66
C SER A 39 30.55 2.39 14.47
N PHE A 40 31.21 1.33 14.01
CA PHE A 40 32.65 1.34 13.69
C PHE A 40 32.98 1.99 12.32
N GLY A 41 31.97 2.47 11.59
CA GLY A 41 32.16 3.12 10.29
C GLY A 41 32.54 2.16 9.14
N TRP A 42 32.45 0.84 9.35
CA TRP A 42 32.76 -0.15 8.32
C TRP A 42 31.70 -0.23 7.22
N THR A 43 30.46 0.13 7.57
CA THR A 43 29.31 0.20 6.66
C THR A 43 28.56 1.51 6.91
N LYS A 44 28.21 2.22 5.84
CA LYS A 44 27.45 3.47 5.87
C LYS A 44 25.97 3.15 5.73
N ILE A 45 25.14 3.81 6.55
CA ILE A 45 23.68 3.71 6.43
C ILE A 45 23.18 4.91 5.63
N TRP A 46 22.37 4.62 4.62
CA TRP A 46 21.68 5.60 3.79
C TRP A 46 20.18 5.49 4.02
N LEU A 47 19.49 6.61 3.90
CA LEU A 47 18.03 6.65 3.93
C LEU A 47 17.55 7.40 2.69
N ILE A 48 16.87 6.66 1.81
CA ILE A 48 16.25 7.19 0.61
C ILE A 48 14.75 7.20 0.83
N CYS A 49 14.11 8.34 0.58
CA CYS A 49 12.67 8.44 0.70
C CYS A 49 12.03 9.35 -0.34
N TYR A 50 10.73 9.21 -0.58
CA TYR A 50 10.03 10.15 -1.44
C TYR A 50 9.87 11.50 -0.74
N ALA A 51 9.38 11.50 0.50
CA ALA A 51 9.21 12.71 1.30
C ALA A 51 9.74 12.55 2.73
N ARG A 52 10.03 13.68 3.39
CA ARG A 52 10.44 13.71 4.80
C ARG A 52 10.05 14.98 5.52
N LEU A 53 9.75 14.87 6.80
CA LEU A 53 9.71 15.99 7.74
C LEU A 53 11.04 16.08 8.49
N GLU A 54 11.57 17.28 8.70
CA GLU A 54 12.84 17.45 9.44
C GLU A 54 12.76 16.94 10.89
N LYS A 55 11.60 17.09 11.55
CA LYS A 55 11.36 16.50 12.88
C LYS A 55 11.52 14.98 12.86
N GLY A 56 11.01 14.32 11.81
CA GLY A 56 11.14 12.88 11.61
C GLY A 56 12.58 12.46 11.41
N PHE A 57 13.31 13.15 10.54
CA PHE A 57 14.73 12.89 10.32
C PHE A 57 15.55 13.07 11.60
N ALA A 58 15.37 14.19 12.31
CA ALA A 58 16.07 14.44 13.58
C ALA A 58 15.79 13.36 14.64
N ALA A 59 14.61 12.74 14.61
CA ALA A 59 14.31 11.61 15.47
C ALA A 59 15.05 10.33 15.02
N VAL A 60 15.12 10.07 13.71
CA VAL A 60 15.83 8.91 13.13
C VAL A 60 17.34 9.00 13.37
N SER A 61 17.96 10.16 13.12
CA SER A 61 19.42 10.33 13.23
C SER A 61 19.96 10.16 14.64
N ARG A 62 19.11 10.28 15.68
CA ARG A 62 19.48 9.97 17.07
C ARG A 62 19.60 8.48 17.38
N VAL A 63 18.99 7.63 16.56
CA VAL A 63 18.90 6.17 16.80
C VAL A 63 19.69 5.39 15.76
N VAL A 64 19.68 5.88 14.52
CA VAL A 64 20.33 5.26 13.38
C VAL A 64 21.54 6.13 13.01
N PRO A 65 22.74 5.54 12.81
CA PRO A 65 23.97 6.30 12.51
C PRO A 65 23.99 6.82 11.06
N ILE A 66 23.07 7.72 10.76
CA ILE A 66 22.86 8.39 9.47
C ILE A 66 23.18 9.88 9.64
N THR A 67 23.85 10.46 8.64
CA THR A 67 24.08 11.91 8.57
C THR A 67 23.18 12.54 7.51
N LYS A 68 23.10 13.89 7.50
CA LYS A 68 22.23 14.62 6.58
C LYS A 68 22.57 14.35 5.11
N GLU A 69 23.85 14.18 4.79
CA GLU A 69 24.36 13.90 3.44
C GLU A 69 24.00 12.48 2.97
N ARG A 70 23.71 11.59 3.91
CA ARG A 70 23.28 10.21 3.65
C ARG A 70 21.77 10.05 3.69
N MET A 71 21.04 11.16 3.76
CA MET A 71 19.60 11.19 3.58
C MET A 71 19.27 11.84 2.25
N ILE A 72 18.63 11.07 1.37
CA ILE A 72 18.18 11.53 0.07
C ILE A 72 16.66 11.52 0.08
N SER A 73 16.04 12.64 -0.25
CA SER A 73 14.59 12.73 -0.45
C SER A 73 14.27 13.30 -1.82
N VAL A 74 13.24 12.77 -2.47
CA VAL A 74 12.75 13.29 -3.76
C VAL A 74 12.19 14.70 -3.56
N LEU A 75 11.32 14.87 -2.55
CA LEU A 75 10.84 16.18 -2.16
C LEU A 75 11.83 16.90 -1.22
N PRO A 76 11.96 18.23 -1.33
CA PRO A 76 12.75 19.02 -0.39
C PRO A 76 12.21 18.89 1.04
N SER A 77 13.10 18.95 2.03
CA SER A 77 12.74 18.73 3.43
C SER A 77 12.00 19.88 4.11
N GLN A 78 12.02 21.05 3.51
CA GLN A 78 11.26 22.24 3.92
C GLN A 78 10.16 22.58 2.91
N ASP A 79 9.69 21.58 2.16
CA ASP A 79 8.56 21.82 1.27
C ASP A 79 7.34 22.19 2.12
N LYS A 80 6.93 23.47 2.02
CA LYS A 80 5.76 24.01 2.72
C LYS A 80 4.49 23.24 2.36
N GLN A 81 4.47 22.59 1.19
CA GLN A 81 3.37 21.74 0.76
C GLN A 81 3.23 20.46 1.56
N LEU A 82 4.20 20.09 2.42
CA LEU A 82 4.15 18.91 3.29
C LEU A 82 3.59 19.21 4.69
N THR A 83 3.27 20.47 4.97
CA THR A 83 2.76 20.94 6.26
C THR A 83 1.48 21.76 6.08
N LEU A 84 0.59 21.74 7.09
CA LEU A 84 -0.60 22.58 7.07
C LEU A 84 -0.24 24.07 7.10
N THR A 85 -0.93 24.86 6.28
CA THR A 85 -0.97 26.31 6.45
C THR A 85 -1.74 26.68 7.73
N PRO A 86 -1.59 27.90 8.29
CA PRO A 86 -2.36 28.31 9.45
C PRO A 86 -3.88 28.16 9.27
N ALA A 87 -4.41 28.48 8.09
CA ALA A 87 -5.82 28.30 7.77
C ALA A 87 -6.24 26.82 7.73
N MET A 88 -5.44 25.97 7.07
CA MET A 88 -5.68 24.52 7.08
C MET A 88 -5.63 23.94 8.49
N ASN A 89 -4.72 24.45 9.32
CA ASN A 89 -4.56 24.03 10.71
C ASN A 89 -5.79 24.38 11.54
N ALA A 90 -6.33 25.59 11.38
CA ALA A 90 -7.56 26.02 12.07
C ALA A 90 -8.76 25.13 11.70
N VAL A 91 -8.91 24.77 10.42
CA VAL A 91 -9.94 23.84 9.95
C VAL A 91 -9.73 22.44 10.53
N ALA A 92 -8.51 21.91 10.41
CA ALA A 92 -8.14 20.60 10.94
C ALA A 92 -8.37 20.49 12.44
N GLU A 93 -8.08 21.55 13.19
CA GLU A 93 -8.30 21.61 14.63
C GLU A 93 -9.79 21.65 14.97
N THR A 94 -10.54 22.57 14.37
CA THR A 94 -11.96 22.79 14.65
C THR A 94 -12.78 21.51 14.46
N TYR A 95 -12.60 20.84 13.33
CA TYR A 95 -13.36 19.63 13.01
C TYR A 95 -12.68 18.37 13.56
N GLY A 96 -11.35 18.29 13.53
CA GLY A 96 -10.62 17.10 13.98
C GLY A 96 -10.73 16.86 15.48
N ARG A 97 -10.88 17.91 16.29
CA ARG A 97 -11.16 17.76 17.74
C ARG A 97 -12.50 17.08 18.00
N ARG A 98 -13.51 17.32 17.16
CA ARG A 98 -14.83 16.65 17.27
C ARG A 98 -14.76 15.18 16.85
N VAL A 99 -13.82 14.83 15.95
CA VAL A 99 -13.63 13.46 15.48
C VAL A 99 -12.79 12.63 16.45
N ARG A 100 -11.57 13.10 16.80
CA ARG A 100 -10.59 12.35 17.63
C ARG A 100 -9.87 13.19 18.70
N GLY A 101 -10.48 14.29 19.16
CA GLY A 101 -9.99 15.08 20.30
C GLY A 101 -8.53 15.54 20.11
N LYS A 102 -7.66 15.14 21.04
CA LYS A 102 -6.24 15.53 21.06
C LYS A 102 -5.42 15.06 19.84
N PHE A 103 -5.92 14.08 19.09
CA PHE A 103 -5.22 13.53 17.92
C PHE A 103 -5.62 14.21 16.61
N TRP A 104 -6.29 15.36 16.66
CA TRP A 104 -6.85 16.05 15.48
C TRP A 104 -5.87 16.24 14.32
N ALA A 105 -4.60 16.52 14.60
CA ALA A 105 -3.54 16.73 13.61
C ALA A 105 -2.93 15.43 13.05
N GLY A 106 -3.42 14.27 13.49
CA GLY A 106 -2.86 12.96 13.16
C GLY A 106 -1.80 12.48 14.16
N TYR A 107 -1.23 11.32 13.86
CA TYR A 107 -0.23 10.65 14.70
C TYR A 107 0.97 11.57 15.00
N SER A 108 1.35 11.63 16.29
CA SER A 108 2.42 12.49 16.82
C SER A 108 2.26 14.00 16.52
N GLY A 109 1.04 14.44 16.17
CA GLY A 109 0.77 15.83 15.77
C GLY A 109 1.43 16.20 14.44
N GLY A 110 1.52 15.24 13.51
CA GLY A 110 2.29 15.38 12.28
C GLY A 110 1.78 16.46 11.33
N GLY A 111 0.45 16.62 11.20
CA GLY A 111 -0.16 17.61 10.31
C GLY A 111 0.34 17.50 8.88
N SER A 112 0.59 16.28 8.39
CA SER A 112 1.06 16.09 7.02
C SER A 112 -0.08 16.30 6.04
N THR A 113 0.26 16.82 4.88
CA THR A 113 -0.62 17.07 3.72
C THR A 113 -0.37 16.07 2.59
N LEU A 114 0.55 15.12 2.78
CA LEU A 114 0.91 14.13 1.77
C LEU A 114 0.00 12.89 1.86
N ILE A 115 -0.59 12.52 0.73
CA ILE A 115 -1.48 11.37 0.58
C ILE A 115 -0.95 10.52 -0.58
N PHE A 116 -0.91 9.21 -0.42
CA PHE A 116 -0.39 8.29 -1.43
C PHE A 116 -1.51 7.63 -2.21
N GLN A 117 -1.20 7.18 -3.43
CA GLN A 117 -2.11 6.36 -4.24
C GLN A 117 -2.57 5.09 -3.50
N HIS A 118 -1.71 4.55 -2.63
CA HIS A 118 -2.03 3.38 -1.85
C HIS A 118 -2.85 3.71 -0.59
N GLY A 119 -2.91 4.96 -0.11
CA GLY A 119 -3.72 5.30 1.05
C GLY A 119 -3.36 6.62 1.73
N CYS A 120 -4.24 7.06 2.62
CA CYS A 120 -4.06 8.24 3.44
C CYS A 120 -3.25 7.92 4.71
N PRO A 121 -2.04 8.50 4.88
CA PRO A 121 -1.22 8.26 6.07
C PRO A 121 -1.90 8.72 7.36
N ASN A 122 -1.61 8.03 8.47
CA ASN A 122 -2.19 8.36 9.79
C ASN A 122 -1.59 9.60 10.46
N ASN A 123 -0.53 10.19 9.89
CA ASN A 123 0.06 11.45 10.35
C ASN A 123 -0.52 12.68 9.62
N THR A 124 -1.52 12.48 8.77
CA THR A 124 -2.36 13.53 8.22
C THR A 124 -3.51 13.88 9.20
N PRO A 125 -4.14 15.06 9.09
CA PRO A 125 -5.30 15.43 9.91
C PRO A 125 -6.38 14.36 9.93
N VAL A 126 -6.95 14.10 11.10
CA VAL A 126 -7.93 13.00 11.28
C VAL A 126 -9.19 13.18 10.45
N ILE A 127 -9.55 14.43 10.14
CA ILE A 127 -10.68 14.75 9.26
C ILE A 127 -10.52 14.17 7.86
N LEU A 128 -9.29 13.86 7.44
CA LEU A 128 -9.06 13.27 6.14
C LEU A 128 -9.42 11.78 6.12
N TRP A 129 -9.33 11.06 7.23
CA TRP A 129 -9.45 9.58 7.20
C TRP A 129 -10.34 8.93 8.25
N ALA A 130 -10.77 9.67 9.28
CA ALA A 130 -11.63 9.17 10.34
C ALA A 130 -13.02 9.81 10.28
N ASN A 131 -14.05 8.97 10.30
CA ASN A 131 -15.42 9.40 10.53
C ASN A 131 -15.67 9.61 12.03
N GLY A 132 -16.55 10.55 12.39
CA GLY A 132 -16.95 10.78 13.78
C GLY A 132 -17.56 12.16 14.00
N GLY A 133 -18.39 12.32 15.04
CA GLY A 133 -18.97 13.63 15.40
C GLY A 133 -19.77 14.28 14.26
N GLY A 134 -20.46 13.48 13.44
CA GLY A 134 -21.18 13.93 12.24
C GLY A 134 -20.29 14.24 11.02
N PHE A 135 -18.96 14.19 11.16
CA PHE A 135 -18.02 14.42 10.06
C PHE A 135 -17.79 13.14 9.25
N ARG A 136 -17.85 13.26 7.92
CA ARG A 136 -17.50 12.20 6.97
C ARG A 136 -16.15 12.51 6.33
N ALA A 137 -15.21 11.59 6.50
CA ALA A 137 -13.85 11.73 5.99
C ALA A 137 -13.78 11.60 4.46
N ILE A 138 -12.79 12.27 3.88
CA ILE A 138 -12.51 12.21 2.43
C ILE A 138 -11.93 10.83 2.05
N PHE A 139 -11.09 10.25 2.90
CA PHE A 139 -10.38 8.97 2.75
C PHE A 139 -10.77 8.00 3.87
N PRO A 140 -12.06 7.61 3.99
CA PRO A 140 -12.55 6.87 5.14
C PRO A 140 -11.79 5.56 5.33
N GLY A 141 -11.33 5.31 6.57
CA GLY A 141 -10.54 4.12 6.88
C GLY A 141 -9.11 4.16 6.31
N LYS A 142 -8.65 5.34 5.85
CA LYS A 142 -7.39 5.59 5.13
C LYS A 142 -7.36 5.07 3.69
N GLY A 143 -8.47 4.54 3.17
CA GLY A 143 -8.55 4.08 1.80
C GLY A 143 -8.72 5.21 0.79
N ILE A 144 -8.30 4.99 -0.46
CA ILE A 144 -8.54 5.94 -1.56
C ILE A 144 -9.89 5.63 -2.21
N PRO A 145 -10.89 6.52 -2.13
CA PRO A 145 -12.18 6.30 -2.78
C PRO A 145 -12.04 6.10 -4.29
N PRO A 146 -12.85 5.23 -4.93
CA PRO A 146 -12.78 4.98 -6.37
C PRO A 146 -12.87 6.26 -7.21
N GLY A 147 -13.78 7.18 -6.84
CA GLY A 147 -13.96 8.46 -7.53
C GLY A 147 -12.76 9.40 -7.42
N LEU A 148 -11.87 9.21 -6.44
CA LEU A 148 -10.65 10.01 -6.30
C LEU A 148 -9.41 9.35 -6.90
N GLN A 149 -9.50 8.08 -7.30
CA GLN A 149 -8.33 7.32 -7.72
C GLN A 149 -7.63 7.93 -8.94
N GLY A 150 -8.39 8.49 -9.89
CA GLY A 150 -7.84 9.16 -11.07
C GLY A 150 -6.92 10.34 -10.77
N TYR A 151 -7.02 10.96 -9.58
CA TYR A 151 -6.14 12.07 -9.17
C TYR A 151 -4.78 11.59 -8.64
N PHE A 152 -4.64 10.31 -8.29
CA PHE A 152 -3.39 9.73 -7.79
C PHE A 152 -2.59 8.99 -8.88
N GLY A 153 -3.09 8.98 -10.11
CA GLY A 153 -2.55 8.22 -11.23
C GLY A 153 -3.41 7.01 -11.61
N SER A 154 -3.13 6.41 -12.76
CA SER A 154 -3.81 5.18 -13.17
C SER A 154 -3.38 4.02 -12.25
N LEU A 155 -4.33 3.16 -11.88
CA LEU A 155 -3.98 1.81 -11.44
C LEU A 155 -3.24 1.15 -12.59
N ASN A 156 -1.96 0.86 -12.40
CA ASN A 156 -1.19 0.07 -13.35
C ASN A 156 -1.03 -1.36 -12.81
N SER A 157 -0.71 -2.28 -13.72
CA SER A 157 -0.48 -3.69 -13.41
C SER A 157 0.61 -3.89 -12.35
N ILE A 158 1.57 -2.95 -12.24
CA ILE A 158 2.70 -3.01 -11.31
C ILE A 158 2.22 -2.88 -9.85
N ALA A 159 1.51 -1.81 -9.50
CA ALA A 159 1.03 -1.60 -8.12
C ALA A 159 0.13 -2.76 -7.65
N THR A 160 -0.63 -3.35 -8.57
CA THR A 160 -1.50 -4.48 -8.30
C THR A 160 -0.72 -5.79 -8.11
N ALA A 161 0.33 -6.00 -8.90
CA ALA A 161 1.23 -7.13 -8.75
C ALA A 161 1.97 -7.07 -7.41
N GLU A 162 2.36 -5.89 -6.93
CA GLU A 162 2.97 -5.70 -5.61
C GLU A 162 2.05 -6.10 -4.45
N VAL A 163 0.75 -5.76 -4.54
CA VAL A 163 -0.25 -6.21 -3.56
C VAL A 163 -0.30 -7.74 -3.55
N LEU A 164 -0.50 -8.36 -4.71
CA LEU A 164 -0.52 -9.83 -4.84
C LEU A 164 0.77 -10.48 -4.32
N TRP A 165 1.92 -9.90 -4.62
CA TRP A 165 3.23 -10.35 -4.15
C TRP A 165 3.32 -10.33 -2.62
N THR A 166 2.87 -9.23 -2.00
CA THR A 166 2.83 -9.06 -0.53
C THR A 166 1.99 -10.15 0.13
N PHE A 167 0.90 -10.58 -0.50
CA PHE A 167 0.04 -11.66 -0.02
C PHE A 167 0.42 -13.06 -0.52
N ARG A 168 1.68 -13.22 -0.94
CA ARG A 168 2.26 -14.50 -1.39
C ARG A 168 1.58 -15.11 -2.61
N GLN A 169 0.83 -14.31 -3.36
CA GLN A 169 0.25 -14.69 -4.64
C GLN A 169 1.27 -14.46 -5.78
N TYR A 170 2.50 -14.93 -5.60
CA TYR A 170 3.64 -14.60 -6.46
C TYR A 170 3.40 -14.93 -7.94
N LYS A 171 2.84 -16.10 -8.24
CA LYS A 171 2.59 -16.50 -9.63
C LYS A 171 1.49 -15.69 -10.30
N LEU A 172 0.48 -15.27 -9.53
CA LEU A 172 -0.58 -14.39 -10.03
C LEU A 172 -0.05 -12.97 -10.26
N ALA A 173 0.81 -12.49 -9.35
CA ALA A 173 1.51 -11.22 -9.50
C ALA A 173 2.37 -11.20 -10.78
N LEU A 174 3.17 -12.25 -11.02
CA LEU A 174 3.97 -12.37 -12.25
C LEU A 174 3.10 -12.43 -13.50
N SER A 175 2.04 -13.23 -13.49
CA SER A 175 1.15 -13.35 -14.65
C SER A 175 0.44 -12.04 -14.99
N LEU A 176 0.17 -11.20 -13.98
CA LEU A 176 -0.39 -9.86 -14.18
C LEU A 176 0.59 -8.91 -14.90
N LEU A 177 1.89 -9.06 -14.64
CA LEU A 177 2.93 -8.26 -15.29
C LEU A 177 3.21 -8.74 -16.73
N GLU A 178 3.02 -10.04 -16.98
CA GLU A 178 3.38 -10.69 -18.25
C GLU A 178 2.22 -10.77 -19.26
N ASP A 179 0.96 -10.88 -18.82
CA ASP A 179 -0.18 -11.04 -19.71
C ASP A 179 -0.76 -9.68 -20.15
N ALA A 180 -0.52 -9.32 -21.42
CA ALA A 180 -1.02 -8.10 -22.04
C ALA A 180 -2.55 -7.96 -22.07
N ARG A 181 -3.31 -9.04 -21.84
CA ARG A 181 -4.78 -8.99 -21.70
C ARG A 181 -5.17 -8.58 -20.30
N LEU A 182 -4.46 -9.13 -19.30
CA LEU A 182 -4.67 -8.74 -17.91
C LEU A 182 -4.26 -7.28 -17.74
N SER A 183 -3.18 -6.82 -18.37
CA SER A 183 -2.78 -5.40 -18.28
C SER A 183 -3.78 -4.41 -18.89
N LYS A 184 -4.74 -4.87 -19.70
CA LYS A 184 -5.84 -4.07 -20.29
C LYS A 184 -7.15 -4.13 -19.50
N ALA A 185 -7.22 -4.89 -18.41
CA ALA A 185 -8.46 -5.01 -17.64
C ALA A 185 -8.91 -3.66 -17.06
N SER A 186 -10.21 -3.51 -16.80
CA SER A 186 -10.71 -2.33 -16.10
C SER A 186 -10.30 -2.34 -14.62
N ALA A 187 -10.28 -1.16 -13.98
CA ALA A 187 -9.96 -1.01 -12.55
C ALA A 187 -10.82 -1.93 -11.65
N ILE A 188 -12.08 -2.16 -12.00
CA ILE A 188 -12.99 -3.01 -11.24
C ILE A 188 -12.68 -4.51 -11.43
N GLN A 189 -12.42 -4.94 -12.66
CA GLN A 189 -11.99 -6.32 -12.96
C GLN A 189 -10.67 -6.65 -12.26
N PHE A 190 -9.73 -5.70 -12.19
CA PHE A 190 -8.49 -5.88 -11.44
C PHE A 190 -8.73 -6.05 -9.94
N ARG A 191 -9.53 -5.16 -9.33
CA ARG A 191 -9.84 -5.25 -7.90
C ARG A 191 -10.53 -6.56 -7.56
N LEU A 192 -11.43 -7.02 -8.44
CA LEU A 192 -12.09 -8.31 -8.28
C LEU A 192 -11.07 -9.47 -8.34
N LEU A 193 -10.14 -9.46 -9.30
CA LEU A 193 -9.11 -10.48 -9.41
C LEU A 193 -8.22 -10.54 -8.15
N VAL A 194 -7.79 -9.38 -7.64
CA VAL A 194 -7.01 -9.32 -6.39
C VAL A 194 -7.84 -9.81 -5.22
N ALA A 195 -9.10 -9.38 -5.10
CA ALA A 195 -10.00 -9.82 -4.03
C ALA A 195 -10.18 -11.34 -4.02
N LEU A 196 -10.36 -11.96 -5.19
CA LEU A 196 -10.42 -13.42 -5.34
C LEU A 196 -9.11 -14.09 -4.95
N GLY A 197 -7.96 -13.53 -5.37
CA GLY A 197 -6.64 -14.03 -4.96
C GLY A 197 -6.42 -14.00 -3.44
N LEU A 198 -6.84 -12.92 -2.78
CA LEU A 198 -6.76 -12.76 -1.33
C LEU A 198 -7.74 -13.68 -0.60
N ALA A 199 -8.99 -13.76 -1.06
CA ALA A 199 -9.99 -14.66 -0.51
C ALA A 199 -9.55 -16.13 -0.64
N SER A 200 -8.86 -16.49 -1.74
CA SER A 200 -8.19 -17.79 -1.88
C SER A 200 -7.14 -18.02 -0.79
N SER A 201 -6.32 -17.02 -0.47
CA SER A 201 -5.34 -17.11 0.65
C SER A 201 -6.02 -17.22 2.02
N TYR A 202 -7.19 -16.60 2.22
CA TYR A 202 -7.93 -16.62 3.47
C TYR A 202 -8.86 -17.84 3.63
N GLY A 203 -9.09 -18.59 2.55
CA GLY A 203 -10.02 -19.72 2.49
C GLY A 203 -11.50 -19.33 2.35
N HIS A 204 -11.83 -18.03 2.40
CA HIS A 204 -13.15 -17.46 2.18
C HIS A 204 -13.03 -15.95 1.88
N TRP A 205 -14.10 -15.35 1.37
CA TRP A 205 -14.23 -13.92 1.16
C TRP A 205 -14.60 -13.22 2.48
N ASP A 206 -13.69 -12.35 2.95
CA ASP A 206 -13.83 -11.60 4.21
C ASP A 206 -13.76 -10.11 3.90
N ASP A 207 -14.91 -9.42 3.96
CA ASP A 207 -15.00 -8.00 3.57
C ASP A 207 -14.06 -7.11 4.38
N ASN A 208 -13.91 -7.38 5.68
CA ASN A 208 -13.12 -6.56 6.57
C ASN A 208 -11.63 -6.70 6.26
N LYS A 209 -11.16 -7.94 6.05
CA LYS A 209 -9.78 -8.17 5.63
C LYS A 209 -9.52 -7.59 4.25
N LEU A 210 -10.42 -7.81 3.30
CA LEU A 210 -10.28 -7.29 1.94
C LEU A 210 -10.28 -5.76 1.90
N SER A 211 -11.17 -5.10 2.66
CA SER A 211 -11.19 -3.64 2.78
C SER A 211 -9.86 -3.12 3.33
N ALA A 212 -9.32 -3.78 4.37
CA ALA A 212 -8.04 -3.41 4.95
C ALA A 212 -6.87 -3.59 3.98
N GLN A 213 -6.82 -4.69 3.21
CA GLN A 213 -5.70 -4.95 2.30
C GLN A 213 -5.77 -4.19 0.99
N LEU A 214 -6.96 -4.08 0.41
CA LEU A 214 -7.17 -3.31 -0.83
C LEU A 214 -7.16 -1.80 -0.55
N MET A 215 -7.23 -1.40 0.73
CA MET A 215 -7.34 -0.01 1.15
C MET A 215 -8.48 0.71 0.42
N ILE A 216 -9.61 0.03 0.32
CA ILE A 216 -10.87 0.57 -0.21
C ILE A 216 -11.95 0.53 0.86
N PRO A 217 -12.91 1.47 0.85
CA PRO A 217 -14.07 1.45 1.73
C PRO A 217 -14.80 0.10 1.75
N ALA A 218 -15.35 -0.29 2.91
CA ALA A 218 -16.09 -1.54 3.06
C ALA A 218 -17.25 -1.68 2.07
N HIS A 219 -17.94 -0.59 1.73
CA HIS A 219 -19.02 -0.61 0.74
C HIS A 219 -18.52 -0.98 -0.66
N ASP A 220 -17.31 -0.58 -1.05
CA ASP A 220 -16.72 -0.95 -2.34
C ASP A 220 -16.37 -2.44 -2.38
N VAL A 221 -15.96 -3.02 -1.25
CA VAL A 221 -15.75 -4.47 -1.14
C VAL A 221 -17.08 -5.23 -1.30
N VAL A 222 -18.18 -4.69 -0.76
CA VAL A 222 -19.51 -5.27 -0.97
C VAL A 222 -19.87 -5.29 -2.45
N VAL A 223 -19.59 -4.21 -3.19
CA VAL A 223 -19.81 -4.17 -4.65
C VAL A 223 -19.00 -5.27 -5.37
N LEU A 224 -17.72 -5.44 -5.02
CA LEU A 224 -16.90 -6.52 -5.58
C LEU A 224 -17.45 -7.91 -5.22
N ARG A 225 -17.98 -8.09 -4.01
CA ARG A 225 -18.56 -9.37 -3.58
C ARG A 225 -19.82 -9.71 -4.35
N LEU A 226 -20.70 -8.73 -4.57
CA LEU A 226 -21.90 -8.91 -5.38
C LEU A 226 -21.54 -9.32 -6.81
N GLN A 227 -20.55 -8.66 -7.43
CA GLN A 227 -20.03 -9.09 -8.73
C GLN A 227 -19.44 -10.50 -8.70
N ALA A 228 -18.70 -10.84 -7.64
CA ALA A 228 -18.16 -12.19 -7.47
C ALA A 228 -19.25 -13.26 -7.35
N TYR A 229 -20.39 -12.92 -6.73
CA TYR A 229 -21.55 -13.79 -6.69
C TYR A 229 -22.22 -13.93 -8.04
N ASP A 230 -22.40 -12.84 -8.76
CA ASP A 230 -23.06 -12.83 -10.07
C ASP A 230 -22.24 -13.61 -11.11
N LEU A 231 -20.91 -13.58 -10.99
CA LEU A 231 -20.00 -14.40 -11.78
C LEU A 231 -19.94 -15.87 -11.34
N GLY A 232 -20.61 -16.25 -10.25
CA GLY A 232 -20.50 -17.58 -9.66
C GLY A 232 -19.10 -17.91 -9.15
N ALA A 233 -18.27 -16.90 -8.88
CA ALA A 233 -16.91 -17.04 -8.38
C ALA A 233 -16.87 -17.29 -6.87
N VAL A 234 -17.87 -16.80 -6.14
CA VAL A 234 -18.00 -16.97 -4.69
C VAL A 234 -19.40 -17.49 -4.37
N ASN A 235 -19.49 -18.44 -3.44
CA ASN A 235 -20.76 -18.97 -2.98
C ASN A 235 -21.46 -17.96 -2.04
N LYS A 236 -22.75 -17.70 -2.29
CA LYS A 236 -23.56 -16.74 -1.54
C LYS A 236 -23.79 -17.13 -0.08
N GLN A 237 -23.75 -18.43 0.25
CA GLN A 237 -24.09 -18.96 1.57
C GLN A 237 -22.90 -18.95 2.53
N ASP A 238 -21.72 -19.39 2.06
CA ASP A 238 -20.54 -19.58 2.91
C ASP A 238 -19.37 -18.65 2.56
N HIS A 239 -19.53 -17.81 1.54
CA HIS A 239 -18.54 -16.87 1.04
C HIS A 239 -17.24 -17.53 0.56
N ARG A 240 -17.24 -18.82 0.29
CA ARG A 240 -16.05 -19.53 -0.21
C ARG A 240 -15.95 -19.40 -1.72
N LEU A 241 -14.73 -19.48 -2.23
CA LEU A 241 -14.50 -19.54 -3.66
C LEU A 241 -15.12 -20.83 -4.21
N THR A 242 -15.79 -20.72 -5.35
CA THR A 242 -16.32 -21.89 -6.05
C THR A 242 -15.20 -22.67 -6.74
N PRO A 243 -15.47 -23.91 -7.18
CA PRO A 243 -14.53 -24.65 -8.04
C PRO A 243 -14.15 -23.86 -9.30
N PHE A 244 -15.10 -23.14 -9.89
CA PHE A 244 -14.87 -22.24 -11.04
C PHE A 244 -13.82 -21.17 -10.74
N ALA A 245 -13.97 -20.42 -9.64
CA ALA A 245 -12.99 -19.40 -9.28
C ALA A 245 -11.63 -20.00 -8.93
N THR A 246 -11.62 -21.16 -8.29
CA THR A 246 -10.37 -21.86 -7.94
C THR A 246 -9.61 -22.29 -9.20
N ASP A 247 -10.32 -22.86 -10.19
CA ASP A 247 -9.75 -23.24 -11.49
C ASP A 247 -9.26 -22.01 -12.26
N LEU A 248 -10.06 -20.93 -12.30
CA LEU A 248 -9.69 -19.65 -12.90
C LEU A 248 -8.37 -19.12 -12.32
N LEU A 249 -8.26 -19.03 -10.99
CA LEU A 249 -7.03 -18.61 -10.32
C LEU A 249 -5.87 -19.57 -10.59
N SER A 250 -6.12 -20.88 -10.71
CA SER A 250 -5.06 -21.86 -11.02
C SER A 250 -4.45 -21.62 -12.41
N LYS A 251 -5.30 -21.36 -13.40
CA LYS A 251 -4.89 -21.02 -14.77
C LYS A 251 -4.10 -19.71 -14.80
N LEU A 252 -4.57 -18.69 -14.09
CA LEU A 252 -3.91 -17.39 -13.98
C LEU A 252 -2.62 -17.43 -13.14
N ARG A 253 -2.41 -18.47 -12.32
CA ARG A 253 -1.15 -18.70 -11.58
C ARG A 253 -0.15 -19.52 -12.37
N THR A 254 -0.42 -19.86 -13.61
CA THR A 254 0.52 -20.61 -14.45
C THR A 254 1.18 -19.62 -15.41
N PRO A 255 2.43 -19.19 -15.16
CA PRO A 255 3.14 -18.28 -16.05
C PRO A 255 3.25 -18.92 -17.44
N ARG A 256 3.03 -18.15 -18.50
CA ARG A 256 2.99 -18.65 -19.88
C ARG A 256 4.33 -19.18 -20.42
N PHE A 257 5.40 -19.13 -19.64
CA PHE A 257 6.70 -19.71 -20.00
C PHE A 257 6.68 -21.22 -20.31
N ALA A 258 5.59 -21.94 -20.00
CA ALA A 258 5.44 -23.35 -20.34
C ALA A 258 4.68 -23.64 -21.67
N ALA A 259 4.20 -22.61 -22.38
CA ALA A 259 3.39 -22.81 -23.60
C ALA A 259 3.93 -22.01 -24.79
N SER A 260 5.20 -22.23 -25.15
CA SER A 260 5.71 -21.80 -26.46
C SER A 260 5.25 -22.69 -27.62
N ASN A 261 4.53 -23.79 -27.37
CA ASN A 261 3.96 -24.63 -28.43
C ASN A 261 2.69 -25.33 -27.96
N ALA A 262 1.54 -24.65 -27.94
CA ALA A 262 0.23 -25.26 -28.25
C ALA A 262 -0.94 -24.28 -28.05
N LYS A 263 -1.69 -24.12 -29.14
CA LYS A 263 -3.14 -23.90 -29.22
C LYS A 263 -3.67 -22.47 -29.09
N GLN A 264 -3.80 -21.89 -30.28
CA GLN A 264 -4.69 -20.80 -30.71
C GLN A 264 -6.21 -21.02 -30.45
N HIS A 265 -6.63 -21.94 -29.57
CA HIS A 265 -8.05 -22.32 -29.48
C HIS A 265 -8.85 -21.68 -28.33
N LEU A 266 -8.30 -20.74 -27.57
CA LEU A 266 -8.97 -20.11 -26.41
C LEU A 266 -9.11 -18.59 -26.54
N LEU A 267 -9.23 -18.09 -27.78
CA LEU A 267 -9.38 -16.66 -28.09
C LEU A 267 -10.84 -16.19 -28.19
N ALA A 268 -11.84 -17.07 -28.19
CA ALA A 268 -13.23 -16.68 -28.40
C ALA A 268 -14.03 -16.31 -27.13
N THR A 269 -13.53 -16.61 -25.92
CA THR A 269 -14.35 -16.50 -24.69
C THR A 269 -14.10 -15.21 -23.88
N VAL A 270 -13.11 -14.40 -24.26
CA VAL A 270 -12.79 -13.14 -23.55
C VAL A 270 -13.17 -11.89 -24.35
N GLU A 271 -13.40 -12.01 -25.66
CA GLU A 271 -13.82 -10.89 -26.51
C GLU A 271 -15.34 -10.67 -26.54
N GLY A 272 -16.11 -11.48 -25.79
CA GLY A 272 -17.58 -11.38 -25.67
C GLY A 272 -18.08 -10.93 -24.30
N LEU A 273 -17.23 -10.37 -23.43
CA LEU A 273 -17.57 -9.84 -22.10
C LEU A 273 -17.18 -8.36 -21.97
#